data_AF-A0A8T5XP49-F1
#
_entry.id   AF-A0A8T5XP49-F1
#
_cell.length_a   1.000
_cell.length_b   1.000
_cell.length_c   1.000
_cell.angle_alpha   90.00
_cell.angle_beta   90.00
_cell.angle_gamma   90.00
#
_symmetry.space_group_name_H-M   'P 1'
#
loop_
_entity.id
_entity.type
_entity.pdbx_description
1 polymer ?
#
loop_
_entity_poly.entity_id
_entity_poly.type
_entity_poly.pdbx_seq_one_letter_code
_entity_poly.pdbx_strand_id
1 'polypeptide(L)'
;MKVIISIIITLITFITLYKVRKSKKIKNNLLLDLKYKDVEISLLGVPDLDDFTKENNPFNSKYVENEINLPMELIVNGKIKMDNLNTIKKDYYWLRQTINKKGTKNIDDVNYAILDESGILHIKNN
;
A
#
# COMPACT_ATOMS: atom_id res chain seq x y z
N MET A 1 20.24 9.15 45.23
CA MET A 1 18.99 9.80 44.76
C MET A 1 18.90 9.88 43.22
N LYS A 2 19.90 10.43 42.51
CA LYS A 2 19.89 10.55 41.03
C LYS A 2 19.77 9.23 40.26
N VAL A 3 20.40 8.15 40.75
CA VAL A 3 20.36 6.82 40.12
C VAL A 3 18.94 6.22 40.14
N ILE A 4 18.22 6.38 41.25
CA ILE A 4 16.87 5.83 41.43
C ILE A 4 15.89 6.53 40.47
N ILE A 5 16.01 7.85 40.31
CA ILE A 5 15.18 8.65 39.39
C ILE A 5 15.41 8.22 37.93
N SER A 6 16.67 7.95 37.54
CA SER A 6 17.00 7.48 36.19
C SER A 6 16.36 6.13 35.87
N ILE A 7 16.36 5.19 36.82
CA ILE A 7 15.78 3.85 36.64
C ILE A 7 14.25 3.94 36.42
N ILE A 8 13.57 4.80 37.18
CA ILE A 8 12.12 5.00 37.07
C ILE A 8 11.74 5.57 35.69
N ILE A 9 12.49 6.56 35.19
CA ILE A 9 12.26 7.15 33.86
C ILE A 9 12.45 6.10 32.75
N THR A 10 13.50 5.28 32.84
CA THR A 10 13.73 4.19 31.88
C THR A 10 12.62 3.14 31.89
N LEU A 11 12.02 2.85 33.05
CA LEU A 11 10.93 1.89 33.16
C LEU A 11 9.64 2.40 32.50
N ILE A 12 9.29 3.68 32.75
CA ILE A 12 8.08 4.32 32.20
C ILE A 12 8.17 4.38 30.66
N THR A 13 9.31 4.81 30.13
CA THR A 13 9.55 4.87 28.68
C THR A 13 9.48 3.49 28.03
N PHE A 14 9.97 2.45 28.70
CA PHE A 14 9.87 1.08 28.21
C PHE A 14 8.41 0.58 28.16
N ILE A 15 7.62 0.86 29.20
CA ILE A 15 6.20 0.47 29.28
C ILE A 15 5.36 1.16 28.19
N THR A 16 5.57 2.46 27.96
CA THR A 16 4.86 3.21 26.91
C THR A 16 5.21 2.68 25.53
N LEU A 17 6.49 2.44 25.25
CA LEU A 17 6.96 1.85 24.00
C LEU A 17 6.41 0.43 23.76
N TYR A 18 6.34 -0.39 24.81
CA TYR A 18 5.80 -1.74 24.73
C TYR A 18 4.32 -1.73 24.33
N LYS A 19 3.52 -0.84 24.94
CA LYS A 19 2.09 -0.69 24.63
C LYS A 19 1.86 -0.26 23.18
N VAL A 20 2.66 0.67 22.68
CA VAL A 20 2.60 1.15 21.27
C VAL A 20 2.92 0.02 20.29
N ARG A 21 3.97 -0.77 20.54
CA ARG A 21 4.35 -1.90 19.68
C ARG A 21 3.28 -2.98 19.64
N LYS A 22 2.66 -3.32 20.78
CA LYS A 22 1.58 -4.32 20.85
C LYS A 22 0.33 -3.87 20.08
N SER A 23 -0.06 -2.59 20.20
CA SER A 23 -1.20 -2.03 19.45
C SER A 23 -0.99 -2.08 17.93
N LYS A 24 0.23 -1.76 17.46
CA LYS A 24 0.57 -1.81 16.03
C LYS A 24 0.56 -3.25 15.49
N LYS A 25 1.04 -4.23 16.28
CA LYS A 25 1.00 -5.65 15.93
C LYS A 25 -0.44 -6.19 15.84
N ILE A 26 -1.32 -5.80 16.78
CA ILE A 26 -2.73 -6.22 16.77
C ILE A 26 -3.45 -5.68 15.53
N LYS A 27 -3.29 -4.39 15.21
CA LYS A 27 -3.93 -3.80 14.02
C LYS A 27 -3.47 -4.46 12.71
N ASN A 28 -2.19 -4.77 12.58
CA ASN A 28 -1.67 -5.41 11.37
C ASN A 28 -2.23 -6.83 11.19
N ASN A 29 -2.38 -7.61 12.27
CA ASN A 29 -2.92 -8.96 12.18
C ASN A 29 -4.44 -8.98 11.89
N LEU A 30 -5.19 -8.01 12.40
CA LEU A 30 -6.64 -7.85 12.13
C LEU A 30 -6.94 -7.43 10.69
N LEU A 31 -6.05 -6.65 10.05
CA LEU A 31 -6.23 -6.23 8.66
C LEU A 31 -5.97 -7.37 7.66
N LEU A 32 -5.10 -8.34 8.00
CA LEU A 32 -4.92 -9.54 7.19
C LEU A 32 -6.19 -10.40 7.22
N ASP A 33 -6.76 -10.68 8.39
CA ASP A 33 -7.97 -11.52 8.51
C ASP A 33 -9.16 -11.02 7.69
N LEU A 34 -9.40 -9.69 7.68
CA LEU A 34 -10.50 -9.10 6.89
C LEU A 34 -10.26 -9.18 5.38
N LYS A 35 -9.01 -9.16 4.92
CA LYS A 35 -8.68 -9.25 3.49
C LYS A 35 -8.97 -10.64 2.90
N TYR A 36 -8.91 -11.69 3.71
CA TYR A 36 -9.08 -13.07 3.26
C TYR A 36 -10.46 -13.66 3.54
N LYS A 37 -11.25 -13.04 4.42
CA LYS A 37 -12.60 -13.53 4.78
C LYS A 37 -13.58 -13.54 3.61
N ASP A 38 -13.40 -12.66 2.64
CA ASP A 38 -14.27 -12.57 1.45
C ASP A 38 -13.94 -13.65 0.39
N VAL A 39 -12.75 -14.27 0.48
CA VAL A 39 -12.29 -15.28 -0.50
C VAL A 39 -12.86 -16.67 -0.18
N GLU A 40 -13.02 -17.02 1.11
CA GLU A 40 -13.56 -18.33 1.52
C GLU A 40 -15.01 -18.56 1.06
N ILE A 41 -15.80 -17.48 0.89
CA ILE A 41 -17.22 -17.57 0.50
C ILE A 41 -17.36 -18.05 -0.95
N SER A 42 -16.33 -17.90 -1.80
CA SER A 42 -16.35 -18.33 -3.20
C SER A 42 -16.00 -19.81 -3.39
N LEU A 43 -15.46 -20.48 -2.37
CA LEU A 43 -14.98 -21.87 -2.45
C LEU A 43 -16.00 -22.92 -1.98
N LEU A 44 -17.13 -22.50 -1.38
CA LEU A 44 -18.14 -23.41 -0.79
C LEU A 44 -19.13 -24.01 -1.83
N GLY A 45 -18.69 -24.22 -3.07
CA GLY A 45 -19.57 -24.69 -4.16
C GLY A 45 -18.89 -25.47 -5.28
N VAL A 46 -17.75 -26.12 -5.04
CA VAL A 46 -17.11 -26.99 -6.04
C VAL A 46 -17.01 -28.42 -5.51
N PRO A 47 -17.65 -29.41 -6.15
CA PRO A 47 -17.53 -30.82 -5.76
C PRO A 47 -16.11 -31.36 -6.04
N ASP A 48 -15.58 -32.10 -5.07
CA ASP A 48 -14.44 -33.03 -5.07
C ASP A 48 -13.22 -32.68 -5.95
N LEU A 49 -12.19 -32.10 -5.32
CA LEU A 49 -10.89 -31.77 -5.90
C LEU A 49 -9.80 -32.75 -5.44
N ASP A 50 -9.93 -34.03 -5.77
CA ASP A 50 -8.85 -35.01 -5.51
C ASP A 50 -7.96 -35.27 -6.76
N ASP A 51 -8.24 -34.68 -7.92
CA ASP A 51 -7.53 -35.01 -9.18
C ASP A 51 -6.59 -33.93 -9.75
N PHE A 52 -6.40 -32.80 -9.05
CA PHE A 52 -5.47 -31.75 -9.51
C PHE A 52 -4.15 -31.79 -8.74
N THR A 53 -3.39 -32.88 -8.90
CA THR A 53 -1.97 -32.86 -8.53
C THR A 53 -1.19 -32.02 -9.56
N LYS A 54 -0.29 -31.17 -9.04
CA LYS A 54 0.40 -30.04 -9.72
C LYS A 54 1.19 -30.38 -10.99
N GLU A 55 1.28 -31.63 -11.38
CA GLU A 55 2.18 -32.10 -12.45
C GLU A 55 1.55 -32.06 -13.85
N ASN A 56 0.22 -32.09 -13.97
CA ASN A 56 -0.49 -32.17 -15.25
C ASN A 56 -1.42 -30.98 -15.54
N ASN A 57 -1.03 -29.76 -15.14
CA ASN A 57 -1.80 -28.58 -15.54
C ASN A 57 -1.35 -28.06 -16.93
N PRO A 58 -2.17 -28.21 -18.00
CA PRO A 58 -1.86 -27.68 -19.32
C PRO A 58 -1.81 -26.14 -19.37
N PHE A 59 -2.18 -25.45 -18.29
CA PHE A 59 -1.98 -24.00 -18.09
C PHE A 59 -0.59 -23.62 -17.56
N ASN A 60 0.46 -24.43 -17.77
CA ASN A 60 1.84 -23.94 -17.69
C ASN A 60 2.23 -23.10 -18.93
N SER A 61 1.25 -22.41 -19.53
CA SER A 61 1.50 -21.45 -20.60
C SER A 61 1.91 -20.14 -19.96
N LYS A 62 3.22 -19.92 -19.80
CA LYS A 62 3.83 -18.61 -20.06
C LYS A 62 3.02 -17.40 -19.55
N TYR A 63 2.55 -17.44 -18.31
CA TYR A 63 2.04 -16.24 -17.67
C TYR A 63 3.29 -15.43 -17.34
N VAL A 64 3.64 -14.54 -18.27
CA VAL A 64 4.45 -13.38 -17.92
C VAL A 64 3.72 -12.80 -16.71
N GLU A 65 4.37 -12.77 -15.55
CA GLU A 65 3.91 -12.02 -14.39
C GLU A 65 3.84 -10.54 -14.81
N ASN A 66 2.78 -10.17 -15.51
CA ASN A 66 2.41 -8.78 -15.68
C ASN A 66 1.97 -8.36 -14.28
N GLU A 67 2.84 -7.64 -13.59
CA GLU A 67 2.50 -6.97 -12.34
C GLU A 67 1.18 -6.23 -12.57
N ILE A 68 0.10 -6.66 -11.91
CA ILE A 68 -1.20 -6.00 -11.99
C ILE A 68 -1.02 -4.62 -11.36
N ASN A 69 -0.84 -3.60 -12.20
CA ASN A 69 -0.68 -2.22 -11.78
C ASN A 69 -2.07 -1.59 -11.63
N LEU A 70 -2.54 -1.49 -10.39
CA LEU A 70 -3.78 -0.78 -10.09
C LEU A 70 -3.58 0.74 -10.23
N PRO A 71 -4.61 1.48 -10.68
CA PRO A 71 -4.53 2.92 -10.77
C PRO A 71 -4.36 3.53 -9.37
N MET A 72 -3.56 4.60 -9.28
CA MET A 72 -3.15 5.15 -8.00
C MET A 72 -3.26 6.68 -7.94
N GLU A 73 -3.99 7.16 -6.94
CA GLU A 73 -4.14 8.59 -6.67
C GLU A 73 -2.84 9.18 -6.12
N LEU A 74 -2.27 10.16 -6.80
CA LEU A 74 -1.03 10.83 -6.36
C LEU A 74 -1.29 12.19 -5.72
N ILE A 75 -2.36 12.88 -6.13
CA ILE A 75 -2.81 14.15 -5.55
C ILE A 75 -4.32 14.11 -5.37
N VAL A 76 -4.80 14.48 -4.17
CA VAL A 76 -6.24 14.59 -3.87
C VAL A 76 -6.47 15.86 -3.06
N ASN A 77 -7.36 16.72 -3.55
CA ASN A 77 -7.66 18.03 -2.96
C ASN A 77 -6.39 18.88 -2.76
N GLY A 78 -5.50 18.89 -3.76
CA GLY A 78 -4.21 19.58 -3.72
C GLY A 78 -3.16 18.95 -2.81
N LYS A 79 -3.47 17.83 -2.13
CA LYS A 79 -2.54 17.17 -1.20
C LYS A 79 -1.89 15.95 -1.84
N ILE A 80 -0.56 15.93 -1.80
CA ILE A 80 0.24 14.82 -2.32
C ILE A 80 0.12 13.60 -1.42
N LYS A 81 -0.13 12.44 -2.03
CA LYS A 81 -0.22 11.14 -1.36
C LYS A 81 1.14 10.45 -1.37
N MET A 82 1.98 10.76 -0.36
CA MET A 82 3.34 10.24 -0.29
C MET A 82 3.41 8.71 -0.18
N ASP A 83 2.47 8.09 0.54
CA ASP A 83 2.38 6.63 0.66
C ASP A 83 2.17 5.94 -0.71
N ASN A 84 1.40 6.58 -1.58
CA ASN A 84 1.13 6.11 -2.92
C ASN A 84 2.37 6.26 -3.82
N LEU A 85 3.05 7.42 -3.75
CA LEU A 85 4.35 7.60 -4.42
C LEU A 85 5.37 6.54 -4.00
N ASN A 86 5.46 6.25 -2.71
CA ASN A 86 6.34 5.21 -2.18
C ASN A 86 5.98 3.82 -2.71
N THR A 87 4.68 3.50 -2.82
CA THR A 87 4.20 2.23 -3.37
C THR A 87 4.67 2.02 -4.81
N ILE A 88 4.64 3.07 -5.64
CA ILE A 88 5.14 3.03 -7.03
C ILE A 88 6.64 3.32 -7.15
N LYS A 89 7.37 3.36 -6.03
CA LYS A 89 8.81 3.64 -5.96
C LYS A 89 9.20 4.95 -6.67
N LYS A 90 8.35 5.97 -6.55
CA LYS A 90 8.58 7.33 -7.06
C LYS A 90 8.68 8.31 -5.90
N ASP A 91 9.23 9.48 -6.18
CA ASP A 91 9.38 10.56 -5.21
C ASP A 91 8.63 11.82 -5.65
N TYR A 92 8.69 12.84 -4.79
CA TYR A 92 8.13 14.16 -5.08
C TYR A 92 8.73 14.80 -6.34
N TYR A 93 10.03 14.61 -6.57
CA TYR A 93 10.73 15.21 -7.71
C TYR A 93 10.21 14.64 -9.04
N TRP A 94 10.03 13.32 -9.11
CA TRP A 94 9.42 12.65 -10.25
C TRP A 94 8.00 13.17 -10.50
N LEU A 95 7.18 13.32 -9.46
CA LEU A 95 5.81 13.82 -9.60
C LEU A 95 5.80 15.25 -10.18
N ARG A 96 6.61 16.15 -9.62
CA ARG A 96 6.75 17.52 -10.09
C ARG A 96 7.20 17.59 -11.55
N GLN A 97 8.20 16.79 -11.93
CA GLN A 97 8.69 16.73 -13.31
C GLN A 97 7.62 16.21 -14.28
N THR A 98 6.88 15.19 -13.87
CA THR A 98 5.82 14.59 -14.71
C THR A 98 4.66 15.56 -14.94
N ILE A 99 4.26 16.30 -13.90
CA ILE A 99 3.23 17.35 -14.00
C ILE A 99 3.68 18.50 -14.90
N ASN A 100 4.94 18.94 -14.77
CA ASN A 100 5.52 19.99 -15.61
C ASN A 100 5.53 19.59 -17.10
N LYS A 101 5.91 18.35 -17.40
CA LYS A 101 5.84 17.81 -18.78
C LYS A 101 4.44 17.82 -19.38
N LYS A 102 3.39 17.76 -18.56
CA LYS A 102 1.99 17.88 -19.00
C LYS A 102 1.50 19.33 -19.09
N GLY A 103 2.37 20.32 -18.94
CA GLY A 103 2.08 21.74 -19.14
C GLY A 103 1.69 22.51 -17.87
N THR A 104 1.63 21.85 -16.71
CA THR A 104 1.31 22.53 -15.43
C THR A 104 2.61 22.88 -14.70
N LYS A 105 2.93 24.17 -14.61
CA LYS A 105 4.22 24.64 -14.08
C LYS A 105 4.36 24.46 -12.57
N ASN A 106 3.29 24.74 -11.83
CA ASN A 106 3.29 24.59 -10.38
C ASN A 106 2.44 23.39 -9.95
N ILE A 107 3.02 22.52 -9.14
CA ILE A 107 2.32 21.36 -8.59
C ILE A 107 1.18 21.77 -7.65
N ASP A 108 1.30 22.95 -7.01
CA ASP A 108 0.26 23.47 -6.11
C ASP A 108 -1.04 23.85 -6.85
N ASP A 109 -0.99 24.02 -8.18
CA ASP A 109 -2.17 24.31 -9.02
C ASP A 109 -2.99 23.03 -9.33
N VAL A 110 -2.44 21.85 -9.01
CA VAL A 110 -3.06 20.56 -9.28
C VAL A 110 -4.00 20.16 -8.15
N ASN A 111 -5.30 20.10 -8.43
CA ASN A 111 -6.29 19.66 -7.44
C ASN A 111 -6.36 18.13 -7.34
N TYR A 112 -6.19 17.43 -8.46
CA TYR A 112 -6.26 15.97 -8.51
C TYR A 112 -5.30 15.38 -9.55
N ALA A 113 -4.65 14.26 -9.21
CA ALA A 113 -3.81 13.51 -10.13
C ALA A 113 -3.89 12.00 -9.87
N ILE A 114 -4.04 11.20 -10.92
CA ILE A 114 -4.10 9.72 -10.85
C ILE A 114 -3.16 9.12 -11.91
N LEU A 115 -2.37 8.13 -11.51
CA LEU A 115 -1.57 7.32 -12.41
C LEU A 115 -2.38 6.08 -12.80
N ASP A 116 -2.64 5.87 -14.08
CA ASP A 116 -3.37 4.67 -14.53
C ASP A 116 -2.48 3.43 -14.67
N GLU A 117 -3.10 2.30 -14.99
CA GLU A 117 -2.44 0.99 -15.17
C GLU A 117 -1.41 1.00 -16.30
N SER A 118 -1.55 1.93 -17.25
CA SER A 118 -0.62 2.15 -18.39
C SER A 118 0.54 3.08 -18.03
N GLY A 119 0.59 3.61 -16.81
CA GLY A 119 1.59 4.57 -16.36
C GLY A 119 1.36 6.00 -16.85
N ILE A 120 0.16 6.32 -17.35
CA ILE A 120 -0.21 7.66 -17.79
C ILE A 120 -0.80 8.44 -16.61
N LEU A 121 -0.21 9.62 -16.35
CA LEU A 121 -0.66 10.51 -15.28
C LEU A 121 -1.80 11.41 -15.76
N HIS A 122 -3.02 11.24 -15.29
CA HIS A 122 -4.14 12.15 -15.56
C HIS A 122 -4.18 13.24 -14.50
N ILE A 123 -4.34 14.50 -14.93
CA ILE A 123 -4.22 15.69 -14.07
C ILE A 123 -5.49 16.54 -14.24
N LYS A 124 -6.04 17.00 -13.12
CA LYS A 124 -7.12 17.99 -13.08
C LYS A 124 -6.69 19.17 -12.21
N ASN A 125 -6.64 20.34 -12.84
CA ASN A 125 -6.35 21.62 -12.19
C ASN A 125 -7.65 22.25 -11.67
N ASN A 126 -7.51 23.28 -10.84
CA ASN A 126 -8.64 24.12 -10.40
C ASN A 126 -9.00 25.17 -11.45
#